data_AF-A0A7C7SKQ1-F1
#
_entry.id   AF-A0A7C7SKQ1-F1
#
_cell.length_a   1.000
_cell.length_b   1.000
_cell.length_c   1.000
_cell.angle_alpha   90.00
_cell.angle_beta   90.00
_cell.angle_gamma   90.00
#
_symmetry.space_group_name_H-M   'P 1'
#
loop_
_entity.id
_entity.type
_entity.pdbx_description
1 polymer ?
#
loop_
_entity_poly.entity_id
_entity_poly.type
_entity_poly.pdbx_seq_one_letter_code
_entity_poly.pdbx_strand_id
1 'polypeptide(L)'
;TMHEAAFELIEIPHTRQSGKNSADIRMVVDALDLCYTKEHIDTFVIVSGDSDFSPLVSKLRENAKSVIGVGVKNSTSDLLMNNCDEFIFYDDLVPERQPARRRPRRSRAKATVSRTEQSAAMPVPDAEPEPELAPDDPAQEAIDLVVKTAEAIYAERGDRAKLWGSMIKQTLKRRRPGFNESAYGFGSFNDLLEEAQSRGVLELALDERSGGYIIVQLGA
;
A
#
# COMPACT_ATOMS: atom_id res chain seq x y z
N THR A 1 -19.02 -17.92 12.73
CA THR A 1 -20.05 -17.11 12.03
C THR A 1 -19.72 -15.62 12.18
N MET A 2 -20.25 -14.70 11.37
CA MET A 2 -19.91 -13.26 11.48
C MET A 2 -20.22 -12.69 12.87
N HIS A 3 -21.27 -13.19 13.52
CA HIS A 3 -21.64 -12.81 14.87
C HIS A 3 -20.62 -13.26 15.94
N GLU A 4 -20.04 -14.45 15.79
CA GLU A 4 -18.94 -14.93 16.67
C GLU A 4 -17.68 -14.08 16.56
N ALA A 5 -17.48 -13.41 15.42
CA ALA A 5 -16.38 -12.47 15.20
C ALA A 5 -16.75 -11.02 15.60
N ALA A 6 -17.84 -10.83 16.33
CA ALA A 6 -18.35 -9.53 16.79
C ALA A 6 -18.71 -8.54 15.67
N PHE A 7 -19.07 -9.04 14.49
CA PHE A 7 -19.63 -8.21 13.42
C PHE A 7 -21.14 -8.06 13.58
N GLU A 8 -21.60 -6.81 13.50
CA GLU A 8 -23.01 -6.47 13.36
C GLU A 8 -23.38 -6.47 11.87
N LEU A 9 -24.36 -7.29 11.47
CA LEU A 9 -24.90 -7.24 10.12
C LEU A 9 -26.07 -6.25 10.07
N ILE A 10 -25.92 -5.24 9.21
CA ILE A 10 -26.97 -4.26 8.93
C ILE A 10 -27.52 -4.57 7.54
N GLU A 11 -28.79 -4.98 7.46
CA GLU A 11 -29.49 -5.20 6.20
C GLU A 11 -30.18 -3.91 5.75
N ILE A 12 -29.99 -3.55 4.48
CA ILE A 12 -30.59 -2.36 3.89
C ILE A 12 -31.61 -2.79 2.84
N PRO A 13 -32.93 -2.58 3.09
CA PRO A 13 -33.96 -3.05 2.19
C PRO A 13 -33.91 -2.28 0.86
N HIS A 14 -33.96 -3.00 -0.25
CA HIS A 14 -33.90 -2.42 -1.59
C HIS A 14 -35.32 -2.07 -2.07
N THR A 15 -35.75 -0.81 -1.92
CA THR A 15 -36.99 -0.33 -2.52
C THR A 15 -36.80 -0.02 -4.01
N ARG A 16 -37.78 -0.42 -4.83
CA ARG A 16 -37.74 -0.47 -6.30
C ARG A 16 -37.07 0.76 -6.96
N GLN A 17 -36.16 0.47 -7.89
CA GLN A 17 -35.66 1.35 -8.97
C GLN A 17 -34.69 2.50 -8.67
N SER A 18 -34.06 2.63 -7.49
CA SER A 18 -32.81 3.40 -7.35
C SER A 18 -32.12 3.18 -5.99
N GLY A 19 -31.81 1.94 -5.64
CA GLY A 19 -31.24 1.57 -4.33
C GLY A 19 -29.71 1.40 -4.33
N LYS A 20 -28.97 2.02 -5.26
CA LYS A 20 -27.54 1.72 -5.43
C LYS A 20 -26.65 2.33 -4.35
N ASN A 21 -26.99 3.50 -3.82
CA ASN A 21 -26.16 4.22 -2.84
C ASN A 21 -26.79 4.26 -1.44
N SER A 22 -27.88 3.53 -1.22
CA SER A 22 -28.53 3.48 0.10
C SER A 22 -27.59 2.91 1.17
N ALA A 23 -26.72 1.97 0.78
CA ALA A 23 -25.69 1.41 1.63
C ALA A 23 -24.64 2.45 2.01
N ASP A 24 -24.09 3.15 1.03
CA ASP A 24 -23.05 4.14 1.26
C ASP A 24 -23.56 5.28 2.13
N ILE A 25 -24.78 5.79 1.84
CA ILE A 25 -25.42 6.83 2.65
C ILE A 25 -25.61 6.36 4.08
N ARG A 26 -26.10 5.12 4.29
CA ARG A 26 -26.30 4.58 5.64
C ARG A 26 -24.97 4.45 6.39
N MET A 27 -23.94 3.93 5.73
CA MET A 27 -22.59 3.82 6.31
C MET A 27 -22.03 5.18 6.72
N VAL A 28 -22.20 6.20 5.88
CA VAL A 28 -21.74 7.57 6.16
C VAL A 28 -22.48 8.17 7.35
N VAL A 29 -23.81 8.00 7.42
CA VAL A 29 -24.62 8.51 8.53
C VAL A 29 -24.22 7.83 9.84
N ASP A 30 -24.09 6.50 9.85
CA ASP A 30 -23.72 5.75 11.06
C ASP A 30 -22.29 6.12 11.52
N ALA A 31 -21.34 6.30 10.60
CA ALA A 31 -19.97 6.70 10.94
C ALA A 31 -19.91 8.12 11.54
N LEU A 32 -20.68 9.07 10.99
CA LEU A 32 -20.75 10.42 11.53
C LEU A 32 -21.46 10.46 12.90
N ASP A 33 -22.53 9.69 13.07
CA ASP A 33 -23.21 9.58 14.37
C ASP A 33 -22.26 9.03 15.44
N LEU A 34 -21.49 7.97 15.12
CA LEU A 34 -20.46 7.45 16.02
C LEU A 34 -19.36 8.47 16.32
N CYS A 35 -18.93 9.25 15.32
CA CYS A 35 -17.93 10.30 15.49
C CYS A 35 -18.36 11.36 16.51
N TYR A 36 -19.62 11.79 16.48
CA TYR A 36 -20.13 12.82 17.39
C TYR A 36 -20.64 12.28 18.74
N THR A 37 -21.21 11.08 18.78
CA THR A 37 -21.79 10.51 20.01
C THR A 37 -20.76 9.81 20.88
N LYS A 38 -19.69 9.27 20.30
CA LYS A 38 -18.69 8.47 20.99
C LYS A 38 -17.31 9.09 20.83
N GLU A 39 -17.01 10.05 21.70
CA GLU A 39 -15.74 10.78 21.68
C GLU A 39 -14.51 9.88 21.82
N HIS A 40 -14.63 8.74 22.51
CA HIS A 40 -13.57 7.75 22.72
C HIS A 40 -13.16 6.97 21.46
N ILE A 41 -13.89 7.12 20.35
CA ILE A 41 -13.52 6.52 19.06
C ILE A 41 -12.63 7.51 18.34
N ASP A 42 -11.33 7.22 18.31
CA ASP A 42 -10.33 8.09 17.68
C ASP A 42 -9.96 7.64 16.27
N THR A 43 -10.27 6.39 15.92
CA THR A 43 -9.87 5.77 14.66
C THR A 43 -11.05 5.13 13.95
N PHE A 44 -11.21 5.47 12.69
CA PHE A 44 -12.21 4.91 11.79
C PHE A 44 -11.51 4.11 10.69
N VAL A 45 -11.95 2.87 10.48
CA VAL A 45 -11.45 2.01 9.40
C VAL A 45 -12.56 1.86 8.37
N ILE A 46 -12.31 2.32 7.15
CA ILE A 46 -13.25 2.24 6.02
C ILE A 46 -12.75 1.17 5.07
N VAL A 47 -13.48 0.06 5.00
CA VAL A 47 -13.19 -1.02 4.06
C VAL A 47 -14.05 -0.82 2.82
N SER A 48 -13.53 -0.06 1.85
CA SER A 48 -14.20 0.23 0.60
C SER A 48 -13.20 0.66 -0.49
N GLY A 49 -13.50 0.31 -1.74
CA GLY A 49 -12.82 0.85 -2.92
C GLY A 49 -13.50 2.07 -3.55
N ASP A 50 -14.70 2.44 -3.07
CA ASP A 50 -15.49 3.51 -3.68
C ASP A 50 -14.92 4.91 -3.34
N SER A 51 -14.81 5.76 -4.36
CA SER A 51 -14.40 7.15 -4.20
C SER A 51 -15.43 8.03 -3.48
N ASP A 52 -16.70 7.62 -3.45
CA ASP A 52 -17.81 8.37 -2.84
C ASP A 52 -17.65 8.57 -1.33
N PHE A 53 -16.75 7.84 -0.67
CA PHE A 53 -16.42 8.01 0.75
C PHE A 53 -15.46 9.17 1.04
N SER A 54 -14.90 9.84 0.02
CA SER A 54 -13.97 10.97 0.20
C SER A 54 -14.51 12.08 1.13
N PRO A 55 -15.78 12.53 1.02
CA PRO A 55 -16.34 13.54 1.91
C PRO A 55 -16.44 13.07 3.38
N LEU A 56 -16.73 11.79 3.60
CA LEU A 56 -16.76 11.19 4.95
C LEU A 56 -15.36 11.24 5.58
N VAL A 57 -14.33 10.83 4.83
CA VAL A 57 -12.94 10.85 5.29
C VAL A 57 -12.54 12.28 5.68
N SER A 58 -12.81 13.27 4.83
CA SER A 58 -12.53 14.67 5.14
C SER A 58 -13.23 15.15 6.41
N LYS A 59 -14.50 14.79 6.59
CA LYS A 59 -15.27 15.19 7.78
C LYS A 59 -14.77 14.53 9.07
N LEU A 60 -14.35 13.27 8.99
CA LEU A 60 -13.75 12.57 10.14
C LEU A 60 -12.40 13.20 10.52
N ARG A 61 -11.57 13.56 9.54
CA ARG A 61 -10.29 14.24 9.76
C ARG A 61 -10.45 15.65 10.33
N GLU A 62 -11.46 16.40 9.87
CA GLU A 62 -11.83 17.69 10.46
C GLU A 62 -12.21 17.57 11.95
N ASN A 63 -12.76 16.43 12.37
CA ASN A 63 -13.06 16.11 13.77
C ASN A 63 -11.88 15.47 14.51
N ALA A 64 -10.65 15.63 13.99
CA ALA A 64 -9.41 15.08 14.56
C ALA A 64 -9.42 13.55 14.73
N LYS A 65 -10.18 12.84 13.89
CA LYS A 65 -10.20 11.37 13.87
C LYS A 65 -9.22 10.84 12.82
N SER A 66 -8.51 9.77 13.16
CA SER A 66 -7.64 9.06 12.22
C SER A 66 -8.46 8.15 11.32
N VAL A 67 -8.23 8.20 10.02
CA VAL A 67 -8.97 7.40 9.04
C VAL A 67 -8.04 6.45 8.29
N ILE A 68 -8.32 5.15 8.40
CA ILE A 68 -7.61 4.08 7.70
C ILE A 68 -8.51 3.58 6.56
N GLY A 69 -8.06 3.71 5.33
CA GLY A 69 -8.72 3.12 4.17
C GLY A 69 -8.22 1.69 3.91
N VAL A 70 -9.12 0.78 3.59
CA VAL A 70 -8.79 -0.57 3.12
C VAL A 70 -9.46 -0.82 1.78
N GLY A 71 -8.67 -1.13 0.75
CA GLY A 71 -9.22 -1.36 -0.59
C GLY A 71 -8.33 -2.20 -1.49
N VAL A 72 -8.82 -2.55 -2.67
CA VAL A 72 -8.12 -3.41 -3.64
C VAL A 72 -7.28 -2.54 -4.58
N LYS A 73 -6.03 -2.94 -4.91
CA LYS A 73 -5.10 -2.13 -5.72
C LYS A 73 -5.68 -1.69 -7.07
N ASN A 74 -6.55 -2.50 -7.67
CA ASN A 74 -7.12 -2.25 -8.99
C ASN A 74 -8.47 -1.50 -8.99
N SER A 75 -9.08 -1.24 -7.83
CA SER A 75 -10.43 -0.64 -7.74
C SER A 75 -10.52 0.52 -6.77
N THR A 76 -9.40 0.99 -6.22
CA THR A 76 -9.38 2.13 -5.31
C THR A 76 -8.92 3.37 -6.08
N SER A 77 -9.69 4.46 -5.97
CA SER A 77 -9.30 5.76 -6.53
C SER A 77 -8.14 6.40 -5.76
N ASP A 78 -7.19 7.01 -6.47
CA ASP A 78 -6.09 7.80 -5.88
C ASP A 78 -6.58 8.93 -4.96
N LEU A 79 -7.80 9.44 -5.21
CA LEU A 79 -8.42 10.48 -4.38
C LEU A 79 -8.77 9.97 -2.98
N LEU A 80 -9.22 8.72 -2.85
CA LEU A 80 -9.53 8.13 -1.54
C LEU A 80 -8.23 7.88 -0.77
N MET A 81 -7.19 7.36 -1.46
CA MET A 81 -5.89 7.07 -0.85
C MET A 81 -5.19 8.32 -0.33
N ASN A 82 -5.30 9.45 -1.03
CA ASN A 82 -4.70 10.72 -0.61
C ASN A 82 -5.48 11.39 0.54
N ASN A 83 -6.78 11.13 0.65
CA ASN A 83 -7.61 11.71 1.71
C ASN A 83 -7.47 10.96 3.04
N CYS A 84 -7.20 9.65 3.02
CA CYS A 84 -6.97 8.85 4.22
C CYS A 84 -5.61 9.12 4.87
N ASP A 85 -5.51 8.92 6.18
CA ASP A 85 -4.25 9.06 6.92
C ASP A 85 -3.35 7.84 6.71
N GLU A 86 -3.96 6.66 6.60
CA GLU A 86 -3.31 5.41 6.24
C GLU A 86 -4.15 4.65 5.23
N PHE A 87 -3.51 3.95 4.29
CA PHE A 87 -4.21 3.10 3.32
C PHE A 87 -3.54 1.73 3.23
N ILE A 88 -4.33 0.69 3.45
CA ILE A 88 -3.91 -0.71 3.45
C ILE A 88 -4.57 -1.41 2.26
N PHE A 89 -3.78 -2.12 1.46
CA PHE A 89 -4.34 -2.87 0.35
C PHE A 89 -4.82 -4.26 0.81
N TYR A 90 -5.98 -4.69 0.31
CA TYR A 90 -6.53 -6.00 0.63
C TYR A 90 -5.60 -7.15 0.21
N ASP A 91 -4.87 -6.98 -0.89
CA ASP A 91 -3.86 -7.94 -1.37
C ASP A 91 -2.69 -8.12 -0.37
N ASP A 92 -2.45 -7.12 0.48
CA ASP A 92 -1.42 -7.18 1.51
C ASP A 92 -1.97 -7.80 2.82
N LEU A 93 -3.30 -7.85 3.00
CA LEU A 93 -3.98 -8.38 4.19
C LEU A 93 -4.34 -9.86 4.08
N VAL A 94 -4.58 -10.37 2.87
CA VAL A 94 -4.79 -11.79 2.65
C VAL A 94 -3.44 -12.39 2.26
N PRO A 95 -2.81 -13.22 3.12
CA PRO A 95 -1.72 -14.05 2.66
C PRO A 95 -2.32 -14.97 1.61
N GLU A 96 -2.07 -14.66 0.35
CA GLU A 96 -2.39 -15.56 -0.74
C GLU A 96 -1.70 -16.87 -0.37
N ARG A 97 -2.51 -17.90 -0.04
CA ARG A 97 -2.00 -19.27 0.17
C ARG A 97 -1.30 -19.62 -1.13
N GLN A 98 0.01 -19.41 -1.19
CA GLN A 98 0.79 -19.70 -2.37
C GLN A 98 0.56 -21.18 -2.70
N PRO A 99 -0.05 -21.52 -3.87
CA PRO A 99 0.20 -22.84 -4.41
C PRO A 99 1.70 -22.89 -4.67
N ALA A 100 2.37 -23.85 -4.04
CA ALA A 100 3.82 -24.04 -4.09
C ALA A 100 4.38 -23.71 -5.48
N ARG A 101 5.18 -22.63 -5.55
CA ARG A 101 5.89 -22.20 -6.76
C ARG A 101 6.65 -23.39 -7.35
N ARG A 102 6.08 -24.04 -8.37
CA ARG A 102 6.86 -24.89 -9.28
C ARG A 102 7.79 -23.95 -10.05
N ARG A 103 9.06 -23.93 -9.65
CA ARG A 103 10.15 -23.33 -10.42
C ARG A 103 10.09 -23.82 -11.88
N PRO A 104 9.91 -22.95 -12.89
CA PRO A 104 10.14 -23.37 -14.27
C PRO A 104 11.66 -23.38 -14.51
N ARG A 105 12.17 -24.55 -14.93
CA ARG A 105 13.55 -24.77 -15.34
C ARG A 105 13.86 -23.91 -16.56
N ARG A 106 14.98 -23.20 -16.54
CA ARG A 106 15.62 -22.59 -17.71
C ARG A 106 15.79 -23.63 -18.81
N SER A 107 15.24 -23.37 -20.00
CA SER A 107 15.77 -23.94 -21.24
C SER A 107 15.78 -22.87 -22.33
N ARG A 108 16.92 -22.81 -23.01
CA ARG A 108 17.40 -21.79 -23.93
C ARG A 108 16.95 -22.13 -25.36
N ALA A 109 16.61 -21.10 -26.14
CA ALA A 109 16.62 -21.01 -27.62
C ALA A 109 15.52 -21.82 -28.37
N LYS A 110 14.87 -21.40 -29.47
CA LYS A 110 15.21 -20.52 -30.62
C LYS A 110 13.91 -20.08 -31.33
N ALA A 111 13.98 -18.94 -32.04
CA ALA A 111 13.26 -18.42 -33.22
C ALA A 111 11.99 -19.17 -33.74
N THR A 112 10.94 -18.54 -34.28
CA THR A 112 10.96 -17.61 -35.44
C THR A 112 9.53 -17.05 -35.68
N VAL A 113 9.43 -15.73 -35.82
CA VAL A 113 8.60 -14.91 -36.76
C VAL A 113 7.24 -15.44 -37.25
N SER A 114 6.16 -14.70 -36.95
CA SER A 114 5.31 -14.07 -37.98
C SER A 114 4.27 -13.12 -37.40
N ARG A 115 4.46 -11.82 -37.74
CA ARG A 115 3.47 -10.87 -38.28
C ARG A 115 2.12 -10.71 -37.54
N THR A 116 1.87 -9.54 -36.92
CA THR A 116 1.23 -8.37 -37.58
C THR A 116 -0.30 -8.54 -37.48
N GLU A 117 -1.12 -7.66 -36.89
CA GLU A 117 -1.07 -6.21 -36.81
C GLU A 117 -2.20 -5.74 -35.86
N GLN A 118 -1.92 -4.65 -35.13
CA GLN A 118 -2.77 -3.46 -34.91
C GLN A 118 -4.18 -3.64 -34.31
N SER A 119 -4.65 -2.76 -33.43
CA SER A 119 -4.44 -1.32 -33.35
C SER A 119 -4.84 -0.89 -31.92
N ALA A 120 -3.97 -0.22 -31.17
CA ALA A 120 -3.74 1.24 -31.18
C ALA A 120 -4.50 1.88 -30.00
N ALA A 121 -3.80 2.35 -28.96
CA ALA A 121 -3.07 3.63 -28.89
C ALA A 121 -4.09 4.79 -28.67
N MET A 122 -3.90 5.81 -27.84
CA MET A 122 -2.74 6.46 -27.20
C MET A 122 -3.31 7.71 -26.46
N PRO A 123 -2.52 8.70 -25.96
CA PRO A 123 -1.15 8.71 -25.44
C PRO A 123 -1.01 9.49 -24.10
N VAL A 124 0.15 9.36 -23.46
CA VAL A 124 0.69 10.32 -22.47
C VAL A 124 2.01 10.85 -23.04
N PRO A 125 2.31 12.17 -22.96
CA PRO A 125 3.44 12.77 -23.65
C PRO A 125 4.78 12.67 -22.89
N ASP A 126 5.82 12.87 -23.67
CA ASP A 126 7.26 12.70 -23.48
C ASP A 126 7.91 13.34 -22.24
N ALA A 127 8.88 12.62 -21.69
CA ALA A 127 10.14 13.21 -21.23
C ALA A 127 11.28 12.19 -21.47
N GLU A 128 12.27 12.62 -22.26
CA GLU A 128 13.40 11.84 -22.78
C GLU A 128 14.39 11.34 -21.70
N PRO A 129 15.20 10.31 -22.00
CA PRO A 129 16.15 9.71 -21.08
C PRO A 129 17.52 10.40 -21.17
N GLU A 130 18.13 10.72 -20.03
CA GLU A 130 19.56 11.04 -19.96
C GLU A 130 20.32 10.08 -19.03
N PRO A 131 21.62 9.86 -19.27
CA PRO A 131 22.26 8.56 -19.10
C PRO A 131 23.28 8.47 -17.94
N GLU A 132 23.70 7.23 -17.67
CA GLU A 132 24.97 6.78 -17.07
C GLU A 132 25.36 7.26 -15.66
N LEU A 133 25.38 6.30 -14.74
CA LEU A 133 26.54 5.90 -13.95
C LEU A 133 26.21 4.51 -13.41
N ALA A 134 26.92 3.46 -13.83
CA ALA A 134 26.83 2.16 -13.15
C ALA A 134 27.58 2.27 -11.81
N PRO A 135 26.96 2.07 -10.64
CA PRO A 135 27.69 1.89 -9.39
C PRO A 135 27.88 0.40 -9.10
N ASP A 136 28.94 0.08 -8.37
CA ASP A 136 29.50 -1.26 -8.12
C ASP A 136 28.56 -2.29 -7.44
N ASP A 137 27.37 -1.90 -6.98
CA ASP A 137 26.30 -2.84 -6.61
C ASP A 137 24.94 -2.11 -6.59
N PRO A 138 24.06 -2.29 -7.61
CA PRO A 138 22.73 -1.66 -7.62
C PRO A 138 21.87 -2.08 -6.42
N ALA A 139 22.17 -3.23 -5.80
CA ALA A 139 21.50 -3.64 -4.58
C ALA A 139 21.85 -2.72 -3.40
N GLN A 140 23.11 -2.28 -3.30
CA GLN A 140 23.56 -1.39 -2.24
C GLN A 140 22.92 0.00 -2.34
N GLU A 141 22.78 0.54 -3.56
CA GLU A 141 22.14 1.86 -3.75
C GLU A 141 20.68 1.85 -3.26
N ALA A 142 19.95 0.76 -3.52
CA ALA A 142 18.58 0.62 -3.03
C ALA A 142 18.51 0.56 -1.50
N ILE A 143 19.46 -0.12 -0.87
CA ILE A 143 19.56 -0.23 0.59
C ILE A 143 19.88 1.14 1.20
N ASP A 144 20.85 1.87 0.63
CA ASP A 144 21.21 3.21 1.09
C ASP A 144 20.03 4.19 0.99
N LEU A 145 19.22 4.07 -0.08
CA LEU A 145 18.00 4.85 -0.24
C LEU A 145 16.95 4.54 0.84
N VAL A 146 16.79 3.26 1.20
CA VAL A 146 15.89 2.83 2.27
C VAL A 146 16.37 3.36 3.62
N VAL A 147 17.66 3.24 3.93
CA VAL A 147 18.27 3.72 5.18
C VAL A 147 18.12 5.23 5.33
N LYS A 148 18.51 5.99 4.30
CA LYS A 148 18.38 7.45 4.29
C LYS A 148 16.94 7.92 4.47
N THR A 149 15.98 7.16 3.93
CA THR A 149 14.56 7.46 4.10
C THR A 149 14.10 7.13 5.52
N ALA A 150 14.54 6.02 6.08
CA ALA A 150 14.24 5.64 7.46
C ALA A 150 14.81 6.65 8.47
N GLU A 151 16.07 7.08 8.31
CA GLU A 151 16.70 8.13 9.12
C GLU A 151 15.92 9.45 9.06
N ALA A 152 15.49 9.87 7.87
CA ALA A 152 14.70 11.09 7.72
C ALA A 152 13.36 11.01 8.46
N ILE A 153 12.70 9.84 8.44
CA ILE A 153 11.46 9.65 9.19
C ILE A 153 11.73 9.64 10.70
N TYR A 154 12.82 9.04 11.16
CA TYR A 154 13.21 9.07 12.57
C TYR A 154 13.55 10.49 13.06
N ALA A 155 14.22 11.29 12.24
CA ALA A 155 14.52 12.69 12.54
C ALA A 155 13.25 13.55 12.68
N GLU A 156 12.20 13.24 11.91
CA GLU A 156 10.92 13.96 11.96
C GLU A 156 10.00 13.47 13.09
N ARG A 157 9.99 12.16 13.42
CA ARG A 157 9.06 11.56 14.40
C ARG A 157 9.63 11.33 15.80
N GLY A 158 10.94 11.45 16.00
CA GLY A 158 11.60 11.12 17.26
C GLY A 158 11.84 9.61 17.43
N ASP A 159 12.97 9.30 18.05
CA ASP A 159 13.74 8.03 18.05
C ASP A 159 13.06 6.80 18.74
N ARG A 160 11.72 6.70 18.72
CA ARG A 160 10.99 5.58 19.36
C ARG A 160 9.77 5.07 18.58
N ALA A 161 9.47 5.64 17.42
CA ALA A 161 8.32 5.20 16.62
C ALA A 161 8.68 3.94 15.81
N LYS A 162 7.92 2.87 16.00
CA LYS A 162 8.01 1.66 15.15
C LYS A 162 7.82 2.08 13.68
N LEU A 163 8.78 1.78 12.81
CA LEU A 163 8.70 2.10 11.39
C LEU A 163 8.29 0.87 10.59
N TRP A 164 7.12 0.91 9.98
CA TRP A 164 6.72 -0.11 9.02
C TRP A 164 7.44 0.06 7.68
N GLY A 165 7.89 -1.05 7.09
CA GLY A 165 8.51 -1.07 5.77
C GLY A 165 7.61 -0.50 4.68
N SER A 166 6.30 -0.68 4.78
CA SER A 166 5.30 -0.07 3.88
C SER A 166 5.35 1.45 3.90
N MET A 167 5.56 2.06 5.07
CA MET A 167 5.66 3.51 5.24
C MET A 167 6.95 4.06 4.63
N ILE A 168 8.04 3.31 4.72
CA ILE A 168 9.32 3.67 4.08
C ILE A 168 9.17 3.60 2.56
N LYS A 169 8.55 2.54 2.03
CA LYS A 169 8.26 2.41 0.60
C LYS A 169 7.43 3.57 0.07
N GLN A 170 6.38 3.96 0.79
CA GLN A 170 5.54 5.10 0.41
C GLN A 170 6.32 6.42 0.45
N THR A 171 7.10 6.66 1.50
CA THR A 171 7.93 7.88 1.63
C THR A 171 8.99 7.94 0.54
N LEU A 172 9.60 6.80 0.21
CA LEU A 172 10.60 6.68 -0.84
C LEU A 172 10.00 6.96 -2.22
N LYS A 173 8.80 6.43 -2.52
CA LYS A 173 8.08 6.73 -3.76
C LYS A 173 7.62 8.19 -3.87
N ARG A 174 7.28 8.85 -2.74
CA ARG A 174 6.96 10.29 -2.72
C ARG A 174 8.19 11.15 -3.00
N ARG A 175 9.35 10.80 -2.41
CA ARG A 175 10.61 11.53 -2.63
C ARG A 175 11.21 11.24 -4.01
N ARG A 176 10.98 10.05 -4.56
CA ARG A 176 11.50 9.62 -5.86
C ARG A 176 10.42 8.91 -6.69
N PRO A 177 9.55 9.67 -7.38
CA PRO A 177 8.55 9.12 -8.28
C PRO A 177 9.25 8.47 -9.49
N GLY A 178 9.46 7.16 -9.42
CA GLY A 178 10.30 6.39 -10.35
C GLY A 178 11.07 5.26 -9.67
N PHE A 179 11.14 5.25 -8.34
CA PHE A 179 11.73 4.14 -7.58
C PHE A 179 10.95 2.84 -7.83
N ASN A 180 11.66 1.82 -8.30
CA ASN A 180 11.15 0.48 -8.52
C ASN A 180 12.21 -0.54 -8.08
N GLU A 181 11.83 -1.47 -7.23
CA GLU A 181 12.69 -2.51 -6.66
C GLU A 181 13.33 -3.39 -7.75
N SER A 182 12.61 -3.61 -8.84
CA SER A 182 13.12 -4.37 -9.99
C SER A 182 14.25 -3.66 -10.74
N ALA A 183 14.32 -2.32 -10.68
CA ALA A 183 15.43 -1.57 -11.25
C ALA A 183 16.75 -1.82 -10.51
N TYR A 184 16.64 -2.26 -9.25
CA TYR A 184 17.78 -2.56 -8.36
C TYR A 184 18.01 -4.06 -8.16
N GLY A 185 17.33 -4.92 -8.92
CA GLY A 185 17.53 -6.37 -8.90
C GLY A 185 16.67 -7.15 -7.89
N PHE A 186 15.70 -6.51 -7.23
CA PHE A 186 14.83 -7.16 -6.25
C PHE A 186 13.44 -7.49 -6.83
N GLY A 187 12.91 -8.66 -6.43
CA GLY A 187 11.58 -9.11 -6.84
C GLY A 187 10.45 -8.46 -6.04
N SER A 188 10.74 -8.01 -4.82
CA SER A 188 9.79 -7.31 -3.96
C SER A 188 10.52 -6.35 -3.01
N PHE A 189 9.77 -5.43 -2.39
CA PHE A 189 10.33 -4.56 -1.35
C PHE A 189 10.72 -5.34 -0.09
N ASN A 190 10.05 -6.45 0.16
CA ASN A 190 10.40 -7.35 1.26
C ASN A 190 11.78 -7.99 1.01
N ASP A 191 12.07 -8.39 -0.24
CA ASP A 191 13.38 -8.93 -0.62
C ASP A 191 14.49 -7.88 -0.38
N LEU A 192 14.20 -6.61 -0.69
CA LEU A 192 15.12 -5.49 -0.44
C LEU A 192 15.37 -5.26 1.06
N LEU A 193 14.32 -5.34 1.88
CA LEU A 193 14.44 -5.21 3.33
C LEU A 193 15.20 -6.40 3.93
N GLU A 194 14.88 -7.63 3.54
CA GLU A 194 15.58 -8.84 3.97
C GLU A 194 17.07 -8.79 3.61
N GLU A 195 17.41 -8.28 2.43
CA GLU A 195 18.80 -8.06 2.03
C GLU A 195 19.48 -6.95 2.85
N ALA A 196 18.77 -5.87 3.18
CA ALA A 196 19.30 -4.84 4.08
C ALA A 196 19.57 -5.40 5.50
N GLN A 197 18.77 -6.35 5.96
CA GLN A 197 19.00 -7.09 7.20
C GLN A 197 20.15 -8.09 7.07
N SER A 198 20.26 -8.80 5.95
CA SER A 198 21.36 -9.75 5.69
C SER A 198 22.72 -9.06 5.68
N ARG A 199 22.76 -7.80 5.23
CA ARG A 199 23.94 -6.93 5.26
C ARG A 199 24.16 -6.21 6.60
N GLY A 200 23.29 -6.41 7.59
CA GLY A 200 23.43 -5.86 8.94
C GLY A 200 23.13 -4.36 9.06
N VAL A 201 22.52 -3.75 8.05
CA VAL A 201 22.25 -2.31 8.01
C VAL A 201 20.93 -1.95 8.70
N LEU A 202 20.01 -2.92 8.82
CA LEU A 202 18.70 -2.74 9.44
C LEU A 202 18.33 -3.99 10.25
N GLU A 203 17.73 -3.81 11.43
CA GLU A 203 17.05 -4.90 12.14
C GLU A 203 15.55 -4.86 11.84
N LEU A 204 15.04 -5.98 11.33
CA LEU A 204 13.63 -6.15 11.02
C LEU A 204 12.98 -7.12 12.00
N ALA A 205 11.80 -6.75 12.49
CA ALA A 205 10.85 -7.66 13.12
C ALA A 205 9.72 -7.94 12.13
N LEU A 206 9.39 -9.23 11.98
CA LEU A 206 8.20 -9.63 11.26
C LEU A 206 6.98 -9.31 12.12
N ASP A 207 6.05 -8.54 11.57
CA ASP A 207 4.78 -8.30 12.23
C ASP A 207 3.79 -9.39 11.83
N GLU A 208 3.52 -10.33 12.75
CA GLU A 208 2.62 -11.47 12.51
C GLU A 208 1.16 -11.06 12.21
N ARG A 209 0.78 -9.80 12.53
CA ARG A 209 -0.55 -9.25 12.21
C ARG A 209 -0.65 -8.70 10.78
N SER A 210 0.40 -8.05 10.29
CA SER A 210 0.40 -7.36 8.99
C SER A 210 1.07 -8.18 7.88
N GLY A 211 1.78 -9.26 8.21
CA GLY A 211 2.60 -10.01 7.25
C GLY A 211 3.75 -9.20 6.64
N GLY A 212 4.04 -8.03 7.20
CA GLY A 212 5.06 -7.09 6.74
C GLY A 212 6.19 -6.91 7.76
N TYR A 213 7.22 -6.18 7.36
CA TYR A 213 8.39 -5.92 8.20
C TYR A 213 8.28 -4.59 8.94
N ILE A 214 8.64 -4.60 10.22
CA ILE A 214 8.86 -3.40 11.05
C ILE A 214 10.36 -3.24 11.23
N ILE A 215 10.90 -2.06 10.94
CA ILE A 215 12.27 -1.71 11.30
C ILE A 215 12.30 -1.41 12.79
N VAL A 216 13.03 -2.24 13.53
CA VAL A 216 13.22 -2.13 14.97
C VAL A 216 14.44 -1.28 15.31
N GLN A 217 15.49 -1.39 14.50
CA GLN A 217 16.73 -0.65 14.71
C GLN A 217 17.42 -0.36 13.37
N LEU A 218 18.02 0.83 13.25
CA LEU A 218 18.99 1.12 12.20
C LEU A 218 20.36 0.59 12.65
N GLY A 219 20.99 -0.23 11.83
CA GLY A 219 22.38 -0.66 12.03
C GLY A 219 23.32 0.53 11.85
N ALA A 220 24.30 0.64 12.74
CA ALA A 220 25.31 1.71 12.76
C ALA A 220 26.44 1.46 11.76
#